data_AF-A0A1F0BHV3-F1
#
_entry.id   AF-A0A1F0BHV3-F1
#
_cell.length_a   1.000
_cell.length_b   1.000
_cell.length_c   1.000
_cell.angle_alpha   90.00
_cell.angle_beta   90.00
_cell.angle_gamma   90.00
#
_symmetry.space_group_name_H-M   'P 1'
#
loop_
_entity.id
_entity.type
_entity.pdbx_description
1 polymer ?
#
loop_
_entity_poly.entity_id
_entity_poly.type
_entity_poly.pdbx_seq_one_letter_code
_entity_poly.pdbx_strand_id
1 'polypeptide(L)'
;MSDSRKEGIDKLKKAKISHQNLAKEELQETYASLLEENFPDSKRIHFIADLGRSPEIAFHFELICKDWEEETDLNFEASFDQHGQEGIDYLLEILNQKEAESQRVLIVYLLAKILSKTRHRDFYASSCKQVLPVLISFLSSSEASNRRKLIIALGWIGSISEIEILGQHLLTDQDALCRAWSASSLMQLSFHQVEKEVLMEKTKDLYCEAIAEEKDFRACALMIEAAQVLFGKKWIPTSAVDNLEIEKIEKARKSAIRFLKK
;
A
#
# COMPACT_ATOMS: atom_id res chain seq x y z
N MET A 1 -19.82 -38.65 -30.63
CA MET A 1 -19.62 -37.29 -30.07
C MET A 1 -19.70 -37.30 -28.54
N SER A 2 -18.97 -38.18 -27.84
CA SER A 2 -19.14 -38.36 -26.39
C SER A 2 -17.88 -38.67 -25.57
N ASP A 3 -16.73 -38.98 -26.18
CA ASP A 3 -15.49 -39.26 -25.41
C ASP A 3 -14.59 -38.03 -25.23
N SER A 4 -14.37 -37.24 -26.28
CA SER A 4 -13.46 -36.07 -26.19
C SER A 4 -13.96 -34.96 -25.25
N ARG A 5 -15.27 -34.85 -25.04
CA ARG A 5 -15.85 -33.93 -24.04
C ARG A 5 -15.73 -34.45 -22.62
N LYS A 6 -15.80 -35.78 -22.41
CA LYS A 6 -15.59 -36.38 -21.08
C LYS A 6 -14.13 -36.26 -20.65
N GLU A 7 -13.18 -36.48 -21.55
CA GLU A 7 -11.75 -36.25 -21.28
C GLU A 7 -11.43 -34.78 -21.00
N GLY A 8 -12.05 -33.84 -21.72
CA GLY A 8 -11.90 -32.40 -21.47
C GLY A 8 -12.46 -31.98 -20.11
N ILE A 9 -13.60 -32.55 -19.71
CA ILE A 9 -14.23 -32.32 -18.40
C ILE A 9 -13.43 -33.00 -17.27
N ASP A 10 -12.87 -34.19 -17.48
CA ASP A 10 -11.99 -34.83 -16.50
C ASP A 10 -10.63 -34.15 -16.37
N LYS A 11 -10.10 -33.55 -17.45
CA LYS A 11 -8.93 -32.65 -17.37
C LYS A 11 -9.26 -31.35 -16.67
N LEU A 12 -10.45 -30.77 -16.84
CA LEU A 12 -10.90 -29.59 -16.11
C LEU A 12 -11.24 -29.91 -14.64
N LYS A 13 -11.76 -31.11 -14.35
CA LYS A 13 -11.99 -31.61 -12.98
C LYS A 13 -10.70 -32.03 -12.30
N LYS A 14 -9.68 -32.48 -13.06
CA LYS A 14 -8.30 -32.63 -12.58
C LYS A 14 -7.55 -31.29 -12.54
N ALA A 15 -7.90 -30.27 -13.32
CA ALA A 15 -7.40 -28.91 -13.07
C ALA A 15 -8.09 -28.29 -11.85
N LYS A 16 -9.27 -28.81 -11.50
CA LYS A 16 -9.93 -28.72 -10.19
C LYS A 16 -9.43 -29.83 -9.23
N ILE A 17 -8.19 -30.32 -9.40
CA ILE A 17 -7.46 -31.04 -8.36
C ILE A 17 -7.59 -30.16 -7.13
N SER A 18 -8.04 -30.76 -6.03
CA SER A 18 -7.95 -30.18 -4.71
C SER A 18 -6.61 -29.47 -4.58
N HIS A 19 -6.61 -28.14 -4.52
CA HIS A 19 -5.45 -27.41 -4.03
C HIS A 19 -5.33 -27.86 -2.58
N GLN A 20 -4.57 -28.94 -2.37
CA GLN A 20 -4.24 -29.42 -1.04
C GLN A 20 -3.51 -28.25 -0.37
N ASN A 21 -3.97 -27.92 0.84
CA ASN A 21 -3.22 -27.07 1.72
C ASN A 21 -1.84 -27.70 1.89
N LEU A 22 -0.81 -27.08 1.30
CA LEU A 22 0.56 -27.58 1.44
C LEU A 22 0.95 -27.56 2.91
N ALA A 23 1.55 -28.65 3.36
CA ALA A 23 2.08 -28.73 4.71
C ALA A 23 3.30 -27.80 4.85
N LYS A 24 3.60 -27.39 6.09
CA LYS A 24 4.74 -26.52 6.37
C LYS A 24 6.05 -27.07 5.81
N GLU A 25 6.28 -28.38 5.93
CA GLU A 25 7.49 -29.04 5.47
C GLU A 25 7.67 -28.91 3.94
N GLU A 26 6.58 -29.08 3.17
CA GLU A 26 6.61 -28.95 1.70
C GLU A 26 6.92 -27.52 1.26
N LEU A 27 6.38 -26.53 1.97
CA LEU A 27 6.69 -25.12 1.73
C LEU A 27 8.15 -24.78 2.07
N GLN A 28 8.69 -25.36 3.13
CA GLN A 28 10.10 -25.19 3.52
C GLN A 28 11.04 -25.82 2.49
N GLU A 29 10.74 -27.02 2.00
CA GLU A 29 11.50 -27.68 0.92
C GLU A 29 11.48 -26.83 -0.37
N THR A 30 10.31 -26.29 -0.72
CA THR A 30 10.16 -25.41 -1.88
C THR A 30 10.97 -24.13 -1.72
N TYR A 31 10.92 -23.49 -0.54
CA TYR A 31 11.73 -22.31 -0.24
C TYR A 31 13.24 -22.59 -0.35
N ALA A 32 13.70 -23.72 0.18
CA ALA A 32 15.11 -24.12 0.10
C ALA A 32 15.56 -24.30 -1.36
N SER A 33 14.75 -24.96 -2.19
CA SER A 33 15.03 -25.08 -3.62
C SER A 33 15.07 -23.72 -4.34
N LEU A 34 14.14 -22.80 -4.01
CA LEU A 34 14.14 -21.45 -4.58
C LEU A 34 15.38 -20.63 -4.18
N LEU A 35 15.85 -20.81 -2.95
CA LEU A 35 17.06 -20.15 -2.45
C LEU A 35 18.30 -20.57 -3.25
N GLU A 36 18.43 -21.87 -3.57
CA GLU A 36 19.52 -22.39 -4.40
C GLU A 36 19.48 -21.85 -5.85
N GLU A 37 18.28 -21.57 -6.36
CA GLU A 37 18.05 -21.08 -7.71
C GLU A 37 18.01 -19.55 -7.83
N ASN A 38 18.22 -18.82 -6.73
CA ASN A 38 18.12 -17.36 -6.66
C ASN A 38 16.74 -16.83 -7.12
N PHE A 39 15.67 -17.49 -6.65
CA PHE A 39 14.27 -17.09 -6.82
C PHE A 39 13.84 -16.68 -8.24
N PRO A 40 13.85 -17.59 -9.24
CA PRO A 40 13.35 -17.26 -10.58
C PRO A 40 11.91 -16.76 -10.53
N ASP A 41 11.60 -15.62 -11.16
CA ASP A 41 10.32 -14.91 -11.02
C ASP A 41 9.09 -15.80 -11.12
N SER A 42 9.03 -16.65 -12.16
CA SER A 42 7.90 -17.57 -12.37
C SER A 42 7.70 -18.50 -11.17
N LYS A 43 8.78 -19.11 -10.66
CA LYS A 43 8.70 -20.03 -9.52
C LYS A 43 8.42 -19.28 -8.22
N ARG A 44 9.04 -18.11 -8.00
CA ARG A 44 8.78 -17.24 -6.84
C ARG A 44 7.32 -16.84 -6.76
N ILE A 45 6.72 -16.37 -7.86
CA ILE A 45 5.31 -15.96 -7.92
C ILE A 45 4.38 -17.14 -7.62
N HIS A 46 4.67 -18.33 -8.14
CA HIS A 46 3.91 -19.53 -7.80
C HIS A 46 3.99 -19.88 -6.32
N PHE A 47 5.20 -19.87 -5.75
CA PHE A 47 5.41 -20.14 -4.32
C PHE A 47 4.70 -19.12 -3.42
N ILE A 48 4.74 -17.83 -3.76
CA ILE A 48 3.98 -16.78 -3.07
C ILE A 48 2.47 -17.06 -3.11
N ALA A 49 1.95 -17.49 -4.26
CA ALA A 49 0.54 -17.84 -4.37
C ALA A 49 0.17 -19.07 -3.52
N ASP A 50 1.09 -20.03 -3.40
CA ASP A 50 0.91 -21.21 -2.57
C ASP A 50 0.98 -20.88 -1.07
N LEU A 51 1.88 -19.99 -0.65
CA LEU A 51 1.93 -19.42 0.70
C LEU A 51 0.61 -18.73 1.10
N GLY A 52 -0.04 -18.02 0.17
CA GLY A 52 -1.34 -17.38 0.43
C GLY A 52 -2.52 -18.34 0.52
N ARG A 53 -2.41 -19.54 -0.07
CA ARG A 53 -3.46 -20.58 0.00
C ARG A 53 -3.25 -21.57 1.14
N SER A 54 -2.05 -21.63 1.68
CA SER A 54 -1.69 -22.51 2.79
C SER A 54 -2.28 -22.00 4.11
N PRO A 55 -2.62 -22.90 5.06
CA PRO A 55 -2.98 -22.51 6.43
C PRO A 55 -1.78 -22.03 7.26
N GLU A 56 -0.56 -22.10 6.72
CA GLU A 56 0.69 -21.78 7.44
C GLU A 56 0.96 -20.26 7.51
N ILE A 57 0.04 -19.52 8.14
CA ILE A 57 0.11 -18.05 8.29
C ILE A 57 1.42 -17.61 8.96
N ALA A 58 1.80 -18.31 10.04
CA ALA A 58 3.01 -17.97 10.79
C ALA A 58 4.27 -18.14 9.96
N PHE A 59 4.36 -19.21 9.17
CA PHE A 59 5.50 -19.44 8.28
C PHE A 59 5.53 -18.43 7.12
N HIS A 60 4.38 -18.10 6.54
CA HIS A 60 4.30 -17.05 5.52
C HIS A 60 4.81 -15.71 6.09
N PHE A 61 4.36 -15.33 7.30
CA PHE A 61 4.81 -14.09 7.94
C PHE A 61 6.30 -14.11 8.33
N GLU A 62 6.85 -15.27 8.71
CA GLU A 62 8.29 -15.45 8.94
C GLU A 62 9.11 -15.10 7.70
N LEU A 63 8.69 -15.56 6.52
CA LEU A 63 9.37 -15.24 5.25
C LEU A 63 9.25 -13.76 4.89
N ILE A 64 8.13 -13.12 5.19
CA ILE A 64 7.96 -11.66 5.03
C ILE A 64 8.95 -10.91 5.91
N CYS A 65 9.09 -11.30 7.19
CA CYS A 65 10.05 -10.67 8.08
C CYS A 65 11.48 -10.83 7.58
N LYS A 66 11.82 -12.03 7.08
CA LYS A 66 13.13 -12.29 6.49
C LYS A 66 13.42 -11.40 5.28
N ASP A 67 12.45 -11.23 4.38
CA ASP A 67 12.58 -10.35 3.20
C ASP A 67 12.72 -8.87 3.61
N TRP A 68 12.04 -8.43 4.68
CA TRP A 68 12.24 -7.09 5.24
C TRP A 68 13.62 -6.89 5.88
N GLU A 69 14.12 -7.89 6.61
CA GLU A 69 15.41 -7.83 7.29
C GLU A 69 16.60 -7.91 6.31
N GLU A 70 16.47 -8.71 5.26
CA GLU A 70 17.51 -8.92 4.25
C GLU A 70 17.40 -7.93 3.06
N GLU A 71 16.33 -7.12 3.01
CA GLU A 71 16.03 -6.15 1.94
C GLU A 71 16.08 -6.78 0.53
N THR A 72 15.60 -8.01 0.39
CA THR A 72 15.76 -8.82 -0.84
C THR A 72 14.78 -8.47 -1.97
N ASP A 73 13.74 -7.68 -1.70
CA ASP A 73 12.66 -7.32 -2.64
C ASP A 73 11.97 -8.56 -3.25
N LEU A 74 11.90 -9.65 -2.48
CA LEU A 74 11.24 -10.89 -2.89
C LEU A 74 9.71 -10.74 -2.84
N ASN A 75 9.20 -9.74 -2.12
CA ASN A 75 7.79 -9.37 -2.03
C ASN A 75 6.94 -10.56 -1.56
N PHE A 76 7.41 -11.29 -0.55
CA PHE A 76 6.64 -12.39 0.05
C PHE A 76 5.31 -11.92 0.65
N GLU A 77 5.15 -10.63 0.92
CA GLU A 77 3.86 -10.04 1.33
C GLU A 77 2.77 -10.10 0.27
N ALA A 78 3.12 -10.41 -0.99
CA ALA A 78 2.13 -10.67 -2.02
C ALA A 78 1.29 -11.91 -1.65
N SER A 79 -0.02 -11.84 -1.86
CA SER A 79 -0.99 -12.89 -1.48
C SER A 79 -1.21 -13.12 0.01
N PHE A 80 -0.59 -12.36 0.93
CA PHE A 80 -0.95 -12.48 2.35
C PHE A 80 -2.44 -12.13 2.62
N ASP A 81 -3.05 -11.30 1.75
CA ASP A 81 -4.49 -11.00 1.78
C ASP A 81 -5.40 -12.23 1.60
N GLN A 82 -4.87 -13.35 1.08
CA GLN A 82 -5.61 -14.59 0.89
C GLN A 82 -5.91 -15.32 2.20
N HIS A 83 -5.18 -15.03 3.28
CA HIS A 83 -5.44 -15.55 4.64
C HIS A 83 -6.71 -14.97 5.29
N GLY A 84 -7.33 -13.96 4.67
CA GLY A 84 -8.59 -13.38 5.13
C GLY A 84 -8.50 -12.81 6.55
N GLN A 85 -9.56 -13.02 7.35
CA GLN A 85 -9.63 -12.50 8.71
C GLN A 85 -8.57 -13.11 9.62
N GLU A 86 -8.28 -14.41 9.48
CA GLU A 86 -7.29 -15.12 10.31
C GLU A 86 -5.89 -14.50 10.15
N GLY A 87 -5.53 -14.11 8.92
CA GLY A 87 -4.28 -13.39 8.67
C GLY A 87 -4.23 -11.99 9.32
N ILE A 88 -5.35 -11.26 9.33
CA ILE A 88 -5.45 -9.96 10.01
C ILE A 88 -5.32 -10.13 11.53
N ASP A 89 -6.04 -11.10 12.11
CA ASP A 89 -6.02 -11.38 13.54
C ASP A 89 -4.61 -11.77 14.00
N TYR A 90 -3.93 -12.62 13.22
CA TYR A 90 -2.55 -13.01 13.47
C TYR A 90 -1.61 -11.78 13.47
N LEU A 91 -1.69 -10.91 12.47
CA LEU A 91 -0.85 -9.71 12.41
C LEU A 91 -1.13 -8.73 13.56
N LEU A 92 -2.39 -8.59 13.99
CA LEU A 92 -2.75 -7.76 15.14
C LEU A 92 -2.20 -8.34 16.45
N GLU A 93 -2.21 -9.67 16.61
CA GLU A 93 -1.58 -10.33 17.75
C GLU A 93 -0.07 -10.06 17.78
N ILE A 94 0.63 -10.29 16.67
CA ILE A 94 2.07 -10.05 16.57
C ILE A 94 2.40 -8.57 16.80
N LEU A 95 1.61 -7.64 16.27
CA LEU A 95 1.78 -6.19 16.47
C LEU A 95 1.81 -5.79 17.95
N ASN A 96 1.03 -6.49 18.79
CA ASN A 96 0.97 -6.25 20.23
C ASN A 96 2.14 -6.89 21.00
N GLN A 97 2.80 -7.90 20.42
CA GLN A 97 3.95 -8.58 21.01
C GLN A 97 5.28 -7.90 20.66
N LYS A 98 5.36 -7.20 19.52
CA LYS A 98 6.59 -6.51 19.09
C LYS A 98 6.83 -5.24 19.90
N GLU A 99 8.07 -5.03 20.32
CA GLU A 99 8.51 -3.81 21.02
C GLU A 99 9.06 -2.75 20.06
N ALA A 100 9.86 -3.18 19.07
CA ALA A 100 10.54 -2.28 18.15
C ALA A 100 9.55 -1.52 17.25
N GLU A 101 9.58 -0.19 17.30
CA GLU A 101 8.68 0.67 16.51
C GLU A 101 8.76 0.37 15.01
N SER A 102 9.96 0.21 14.46
CA SER A 102 10.16 -0.07 13.03
C SER A 102 9.42 -1.33 12.57
N GLN A 103 9.50 -2.41 13.34
CA GLN A 103 8.77 -3.66 13.05
C GLN A 103 7.25 -3.46 13.16
N ARG A 104 6.79 -2.75 14.19
CA ARG A 104 5.36 -2.45 14.36
C ARG A 104 4.81 -1.61 13.21
N VAL A 105 5.57 -0.62 12.73
CA VAL A 105 5.22 0.19 11.56
C VAL A 105 5.12 -0.66 10.29
N LEU A 106 6.05 -1.60 10.07
CA LEU A 106 5.98 -2.53 8.92
C LEU A 106 4.72 -3.41 8.99
N ILE A 107 4.37 -3.91 10.17
CA ILE A 107 3.14 -4.70 10.36
C ILE A 107 1.88 -3.85 10.11
N VAL A 108 1.82 -2.62 10.63
CA VAL A 108 0.70 -1.69 10.39
C VAL A 108 0.57 -1.37 8.90
N TYR A 109 1.69 -1.15 8.22
CA TYR A 109 1.72 -0.93 6.79
C TYR A 109 1.20 -2.13 6.00
N LEU A 110 1.63 -3.35 6.36
CA LEU A 110 1.14 -4.58 5.75
C LEU A 110 -0.37 -4.77 5.98
N LEU A 111 -0.84 -4.56 7.21
CA LEU A 111 -2.27 -4.58 7.55
C LEU A 111 -3.08 -3.63 6.66
N ALA A 112 -2.63 -2.37 6.51
CA ALA A 112 -3.30 -1.41 5.65
C ALA A 112 -3.27 -1.82 4.16
N LYS A 113 -2.15 -2.40 3.69
CA LYS A 113 -2.02 -2.93 2.32
C LYS A 113 -2.99 -4.09 2.06
N ILE A 114 -3.19 -4.98 3.03
CA ILE A 114 -4.15 -6.08 2.92
C ILE A 114 -5.57 -5.52 2.88
N LEU A 115 -5.91 -4.62 3.81
CA LEU A 115 -7.25 -4.04 3.93
C LEU A 115 -7.66 -3.26 2.67
N SER A 116 -6.73 -2.57 2.00
CA SER A 116 -7.01 -1.85 0.76
C SER A 116 -7.46 -2.78 -0.39
N LYS A 117 -7.00 -4.04 -0.39
CA LYS A 117 -7.39 -5.09 -1.35
C LYS A 117 -8.67 -5.83 -0.95
N THR A 118 -9.00 -5.86 0.34
CA THR A 118 -10.11 -6.66 0.88
C THR A 118 -11.33 -5.81 1.28
N ARG A 119 -11.47 -4.60 0.74
CA ARG A 119 -12.61 -3.68 0.99
C ARG A 119 -14.01 -4.26 0.85
N HIS A 120 -14.17 -5.28 0.02
CA HIS A 120 -15.44 -5.97 -0.23
C HIS A 120 -15.78 -7.03 0.82
N ARG A 121 -14.87 -7.31 1.76
CA ARG A 121 -15.04 -8.29 2.82
C ARG A 121 -15.79 -7.69 4.00
N ASP A 122 -16.61 -8.51 4.66
CA ASP A 122 -17.44 -8.13 5.80
C ASP A 122 -16.62 -7.63 7.00
N PHE A 123 -15.42 -8.17 7.18
CA PHE A 123 -14.51 -7.77 8.25
C PHE A 123 -13.72 -6.47 8.00
N TYR A 124 -13.82 -5.87 6.81
CA TYR A 124 -13.03 -4.69 6.45
C TYR A 124 -13.23 -3.54 7.45
N ALA A 125 -14.50 -3.17 7.69
CA ALA A 125 -14.82 -2.02 8.54
C ALA A 125 -14.37 -2.22 10.01
N SER A 126 -14.57 -3.41 10.57
CA SER A 126 -14.12 -3.74 11.93
C SER A 126 -12.60 -3.77 12.04
N SER A 127 -11.91 -4.24 11.01
CA SER A 127 -10.44 -4.28 10.98
C SER A 127 -9.84 -2.88 10.85
N CYS A 128 -10.37 -2.04 9.95
CA CYS A 128 -9.97 -0.63 9.86
C CYS A 128 -10.14 0.11 11.19
N LYS A 129 -11.25 -0.13 11.92
CA LYS A 129 -11.49 0.48 13.24
C LYS A 129 -10.43 0.09 14.27
N GLN A 130 -9.83 -1.10 14.17
CA GLN A 130 -8.75 -1.55 15.06
C GLN A 130 -7.39 -1.00 14.63
N VAL A 131 -7.11 -0.99 13.32
CA VAL A 131 -5.79 -0.60 12.77
C VAL A 131 -5.59 0.92 12.79
N LEU A 132 -6.63 1.71 12.49
CA LEU A 132 -6.51 3.17 12.35
C LEU A 132 -5.95 3.88 13.60
N PRO A 133 -6.45 3.62 14.83
CA PRO A 133 -5.89 4.26 16.02
C PRO A 133 -4.41 3.95 16.23
N VAL A 134 -3.99 2.72 15.94
CA VAL A 134 -2.59 2.28 16.08
C VAL A 134 -1.73 2.98 15.04
N LEU A 135 -2.18 3.03 13.78
CA LEU A 135 -1.51 3.76 12.70
C LEU A 135 -1.30 5.22 13.08
N ILE A 136 -2.36 5.91 13.51
CA ILE A 136 -2.31 7.32 13.88
C ILE A 136 -1.31 7.55 15.04
N SER A 137 -1.28 6.64 16.02
CA SER A 137 -0.36 6.76 17.16
C SER A 137 1.13 6.74 16.78
N PHE A 138 1.49 6.18 15.62
CA PHE A 138 2.86 6.14 15.13
C PHE A 138 3.23 7.31 14.20
N LEU A 139 2.28 8.15 13.79
CA LEU A 139 2.55 9.25 12.84
C LEU A 139 3.53 10.30 13.41
N SER A 140 3.70 10.36 14.72
CA SER A 140 4.68 11.22 15.40
C SER A 140 6.10 10.62 15.47
N SER A 141 6.38 9.49 14.79
CA SER A 141 7.70 8.87 14.76
C SER A 141 8.80 9.87 14.38
N SER A 142 9.95 9.81 15.05
CA SER A 142 11.12 10.62 14.67
C SER A 142 11.64 10.24 13.28
N GLU A 143 11.48 8.98 12.88
CA GLU A 143 12.00 8.44 11.64
C GLU A 143 11.09 8.81 10.46
N ALA A 144 11.62 9.63 9.54
CA ALA A 144 10.87 10.04 8.36
C ALA A 144 10.45 8.86 7.47
N SER A 145 11.22 7.78 7.43
CA SER A 145 10.85 6.54 6.72
C SER A 145 9.60 5.88 7.31
N ASN A 146 9.49 5.84 8.65
CA ASN A 146 8.30 5.32 9.34
C ASN A 146 7.08 6.21 9.06
N ARG A 147 7.21 7.52 9.24
CA ARG A 147 6.13 8.47 8.95
C ARG A 147 5.63 8.34 7.52
N ARG A 148 6.52 8.23 6.52
CA ARG A 148 6.15 8.01 5.12
C ARG A 148 5.27 6.77 4.92
N LYS A 149 5.67 5.62 5.47
CA LYS A 149 4.87 4.39 5.38
C LYS A 149 3.48 4.58 5.99
N LEU A 150 3.41 5.20 7.17
CA LEU A 150 2.15 5.44 7.88
C LEU A 150 1.23 6.41 7.13
N ILE A 151 1.78 7.49 6.56
CA ILE A 151 1.03 8.44 5.72
C ILE A 151 0.42 7.71 4.51
N ILE A 152 1.22 6.90 3.80
CA ILE A 152 0.73 6.10 2.67
C ILE A 152 -0.38 5.14 3.11
N ALA A 153 -0.17 4.42 4.22
CA ALA A 153 -1.16 3.52 4.78
C ALA A 153 -2.47 4.26 5.12
N LEU A 154 -2.38 5.48 5.66
CA LEU A 154 -3.55 6.32 5.95
C LEU A 154 -4.33 6.70 4.68
N GLY A 155 -3.64 6.92 3.55
CA GLY A 155 -4.31 7.14 2.26
C GLY A 155 -5.12 5.94 1.76
N TRP A 156 -4.79 4.73 2.20
CA TRP A 156 -5.47 3.51 1.78
C TRP A 156 -6.69 3.15 2.64
N ILE A 157 -6.59 3.35 3.95
CA ILE A 157 -7.61 2.91 4.92
C ILE A 157 -8.24 4.05 5.72
N GLY A 158 -7.78 5.29 5.53
CA GLY A 158 -8.32 6.47 6.19
C GLY A 158 -9.68 6.90 5.64
N SER A 159 -10.33 7.77 6.38
CA SER A 159 -11.63 8.34 6.07
C SER A 159 -11.55 9.87 5.94
N ILE A 160 -12.72 10.50 5.80
CA ILE A 160 -12.83 11.96 5.86
C ILE A 160 -12.29 12.55 7.18
N SER A 161 -12.28 11.77 8.26
CA SER A 161 -11.82 12.21 9.60
C SER A 161 -10.31 12.44 9.64
N GLU A 162 -9.55 11.81 8.75
CA GLU A 162 -8.08 11.87 8.71
C GLU A 162 -7.54 12.97 7.77
N ILE A 163 -8.42 13.74 7.09
CA ILE A 163 -8.01 14.82 6.18
C ILE A 163 -7.14 15.85 6.90
N GLU A 164 -7.51 16.25 8.12
CA GLU A 164 -6.77 17.25 8.89
C GLU A 164 -5.37 16.74 9.26
N ILE A 165 -5.26 15.47 9.67
CA ILE A 165 -3.98 14.83 10.00
C ILE A 165 -3.06 14.81 8.77
N LEU A 166 -3.57 14.39 7.61
CA LEU A 166 -2.81 14.39 6.37
C LEU A 166 -2.46 15.82 5.92
N GLY A 167 -3.36 16.78 6.11
CA GLY A 167 -3.11 18.20 5.85
C GLY A 167 -1.97 18.76 6.70
N GLN A 168 -1.92 18.41 7.98
CA GLN A 168 -0.84 18.82 8.87
C GLN A 168 0.52 18.29 8.40
N HIS A 169 0.61 17.00 8.05
CA HIS A 169 1.85 16.45 7.48
C HIS A 169 2.20 17.06 6.13
N LEU A 170 1.21 17.32 5.27
CA LEU A 170 1.41 17.98 3.99
C LEU A 170 2.07 19.36 4.14
N LEU A 171 1.65 20.15 5.12
CA LEU A 171 2.14 21.52 5.30
C LEU A 171 3.40 21.62 6.16
N THR A 172 3.55 20.76 7.17
CA THR A 172 4.52 21.00 8.26
C THR A 172 5.52 19.88 8.50
N ASP A 173 5.40 18.71 7.86
CA ASP A 173 6.40 17.66 8.02
C ASP A 173 7.76 18.15 7.53
N GLN A 174 8.81 17.88 8.31
CA GLN A 174 10.16 18.34 8.01
C GLN A 174 10.73 17.60 6.79
N ASP A 175 10.29 16.37 6.53
CA ASP A 175 10.71 15.56 5.40
C ASP A 175 9.88 15.86 4.16
N ALA A 176 10.54 16.19 3.05
CA ALA A 176 9.87 16.56 1.79
C ALA A 176 9.05 15.41 1.19
N LEU A 177 9.51 14.16 1.38
CA LEU A 177 8.79 13.00 0.88
C LEU A 177 7.55 12.71 1.75
N CYS A 178 7.58 12.93 3.07
CA CYS A 178 6.37 12.92 3.89
C CYS A 178 5.31 13.91 3.38
N ARG A 179 5.72 15.15 3.07
CA ARG A 179 4.80 16.16 2.52
C ARG A 179 4.22 15.70 1.17
N ALA A 180 5.07 15.19 0.26
CA ALA A 180 4.63 14.66 -1.03
C ALA A 180 3.67 13.47 -0.89
N TRP A 181 3.98 12.51 -0.02
CA TRP A 181 3.13 11.35 0.24
C TRP A 181 1.83 11.74 0.93
N SER A 182 1.80 12.83 1.70
CA SER A 182 0.56 13.36 2.28
C SER A 182 -0.39 13.87 1.19
N ALA A 183 0.15 14.60 0.21
CA ALA A 183 -0.60 15.00 -0.98
C ALA A 183 -1.12 13.79 -1.78
N SER A 184 -0.29 12.77 -2.01
CA SER A 184 -0.77 11.54 -2.66
C SER A 184 -1.83 10.81 -1.84
N SER A 185 -1.68 10.75 -0.52
CA SER A 185 -2.58 10.03 0.38
C SER A 185 -3.95 10.71 0.47
N LEU A 186 -3.98 12.05 0.51
CA LEU A 186 -5.23 12.81 0.39
C LEU A 186 -5.96 12.41 -0.90
N MET A 187 -5.29 12.46 -2.05
CA MET A 187 -5.87 12.05 -3.33
C MET A 187 -6.38 10.60 -3.30
N GLN A 188 -5.63 9.68 -2.69
CA GLN A 188 -6.02 8.26 -2.58
C GLN A 188 -7.32 8.06 -1.80
N LEU A 189 -7.66 8.93 -0.83
CA LEU A 189 -8.95 8.84 -0.12
C LEU A 189 -10.15 8.85 -1.09
N SER A 190 -10.03 9.54 -2.23
CA SER A 190 -11.08 9.59 -3.28
C SER A 190 -11.33 8.25 -3.98
N PHE A 191 -10.37 7.31 -3.94
CA PHE A 191 -10.54 5.98 -4.52
C PHE A 191 -11.09 4.96 -3.53
N HIS A 192 -11.19 5.33 -2.24
CA HIS A 192 -11.44 4.38 -1.16
C HIS A 192 -12.71 4.70 -0.37
N GLN A 193 -12.77 5.85 0.31
CA GLN A 193 -13.79 6.09 1.33
C GLN A 193 -14.44 7.48 1.28
N VAL A 194 -13.92 8.41 0.49
CA VAL A 194 -14.40 9.80 0.48
C VAL A 194 -14.85 10.18 -0.92
N GLU A 195 -16.07 10.70 -1.04
CA GLU A 195 -16.57 11.26 -2.30
C GLU A 195 -15.62 12.34 -2.82
N LYS A 196 -15.30 12.25 -4.11
CA LYS A 196 -14.25 13.06 -4.73
C LYS A 196 -14.52 14.56 -4.58
N GLU A 197 -15.76 14.97 -4.76
CA GLU A 197 -16.20 16.38 -4.66
C GLU A 197 -16.01 16.92 -3.24
N VAL A 198 -16.33 16.12 -2.23
CA VAL A 198 -16.15 16.48 -0.81
C VAL A 198 -14.67 16.65 -0.49
N LEU A 199 -13.84 15.72 -0.97
CA LEU A 199 -12.40 15.80 -0.77
C LEU A 199 -11.82 17.03 -1.47
N MET A 200 -12.20 17.27 -2.73
CA MET A 200 -11.78 18.45 -3.49
C MET A 200 -12.10 19.75 -2.74
N GLU A 201 -13.31 19.88 -2.19
CA GLU A 201 -13.72 21.05 -1.40
C GLU A 201 -12.84 21.23 -0.16
N LYS A 202 -12.61 20.15 0.60
CA LYS A 202 -11.88 20.19 1.87
C LYS A 202 -10.36 20.37 1.72
N THR A 203 -9.77 19.93 0.61
CA THR A 203 -8.31 19.91 0.45
C THR A 203 -7.78 20.98 -0.50
N LYS A 204 -8.65 21.73 -1.19
CA LYS A 204 -8.24 22.73 -2.19
C LYS A 204 -7.21 23.73 -1.66
N ASP A 205 -7.48 24.31 -0.50
CA ASP A 205 -6.59 25.30 0.11
C ASP A 205 -5.29 24.66 0.59
N LEU A 206 -5.37 23.45 1.18
CA LEU A 206 -4.20 22.67 1.60
C LEU A 206 -3.23 22.40 0.43
N TYR A 207 -3.75 21.94 -0.72
CA TYR A 207 -2.92 21.75 -1.92
C TYR A 207 -2.37 23.08 -2.44
N CYS A 208 -3.17 24.15 -2.42
CA CYS A 208 -2.74 25.45 -2.91
C CYS A 208 -1.54 25.98 -2.11
N GLU A 209 -1.63 25.91 -0.78
CA GLU A 209 -0.58 26.34 0.14
C GLU A 209 0.66 25.46 0.00
N ALA A 210 0.50 24.13 0.09
CA ALA A 210 1.61 23.19 0.00
C ALA A 210 2.41 23.33 -1.31
N ILE A 211 1.71 23.43 -2.45
CA ILE A 211 2.37 23.58 -3.76
C ILE A 211 3.08 24.94 -3.89
N ALA A 212 2.55 25.99 -3.26
CA ALA A 212 3.13 27.33 -3.31
C ALA A 212 4.40 27.44 -2.45
N GLU A 213 4.42 26.79 -1.29
CA GLU A 213 5.50 26.92 -0.32
C GLU A 213 6.60 25.86 -0.47
N GLU A 214 6.33 24.74 -1.15
CA GLU A 214 7.28 23.66 -1.30
C GLU A 214 8.56 24.09 -2.04
N LYS A 215 9.70 23.83 -1.41
CA LYS A 215 11.04 24.18 -1.91
C LYS A 215 11.70 23.01 -2.63
N ASP A 216 11.35 21.78 -2.27
CA ASP A 216 11.84 20.58 -2.92
C ASP A 216 11.10 20.33 -4.24
N PHE A 217 11.83 20.35 -5.35
CA PHE A 217 11.22 20.20 -6.68
C PHE A 217 10.59 18.82 -6.90
N ARG A 218 11.14 17.75 -6.31
CA ARG A 218 10.59 16.40 -6.46
C ARG A 218 9.27 16.30 -5.69
N ALA A 219 9.25 16.78 -4.44
CA ALA A 219 8.04 16.80 -3.63
C ALA A 219 6.96 17.67 -4.28
N CYS A 220 7.31 18.86 -4.77
CA CYS A 220 6.35 19.72 -5.45
C CYS A 220 5.79 19.07 -6.72
N ALA A 221 6.63 18.40 -7.52
CA ALA A 221 6.17 17.69 -8.71
C ALA A 221 5.15 16.58 -8.36
N LEU A 222 5.42 15.81 -7.30
CA LEU A 222 4.51 14.78 -6.80
C LEU A 222 3.20 15.36 -6.24
N MET A 223 3.26 16.48 -5.51
CA MET A 223 2.06 17.18 -5.03
C MET A 223 1.20 17.67 -6.20
N ILE A 224 1.81 18.24 -7.24
CA ILE A 224 1.12 18.68 -8.45
C ILE A 224 0.49 17.50 -9.17
N GLU A 225 1.18 16.35 -9.28
CA GLU A 225 0.64 15.15 -9.91
C GLU A 225 -0.58 14.61 -9.13
N ALA A 226 -0.47 14.49 -7.81
CA ALA A 226 -1.59 14.10 -6.94
C ALA A 226 -2.79 15.06 -7.09
N ALA A 227 -2.54 16.37 -7.04
CA ALA A 227 -3.57 17.36 -7.25
C ALA A 227 -4.19 17.24 -8.66
N GLN A 228 -3.41 17.01 -9.71
CA GLN A 228 -3.98 16.93 -11.06
C GLN A 228 -4.95 15.73 -11.19
N VAL A 229 -4.63 14.60 -10.55
CA VAL A 229 -5.52 13.43 -10.48
C VAL A 229 -6.80 13.77 -9.73
N LEU A 230 -6.67 14.35 -8.52
CA LEU A 230 -7.81 14.71 -7.69
C LEU A 230 -8.71 15.76 -8.35
N PHE A 231 -8.16 16.81 -8.95
CA PHE A 231 -8.92 17.91 -9.54
C PHE A 231 -9.27 17.70 -11.02
N GLY A 232 -8.91 16.55 -11.61
CA GLY A 232 -9.19 16.23 -13.00
C GLY A 232 -8.55 17.21 -13.98
N LYS A 233 -7.31 17.64 -13.70
CA LYS A 233 -6.53 18.57 -14.53
C LYS A 233 -5.28 17.89 -15.07
N LYS A 234 -4.65 18.52 -16.05
CA LYS A 234 -3.36 18.10 -16.59
C LYS A 234 -2.40 19.29 -16.63
N TRP A 235 -1.59 19.44 -15.59
CA TRP A 235 -0.58 20.49 -15.47
C TRP A 235 0.83 19.99 -15.80
N ILE A 236 1.14 18.74 -15.45
CA ILE A 236 2.47 18.14 -15.62
C ILE A 236 2.35 16.73 -16.22
N PRO A 237 3.17 16.38 -17.23
CA PRO A 237 3.28 14.99 -17.67
C PRO A 237 4.15 14.19 -16.70
N THR A 238 3.83 12.92 -16.48
CA THR A 238 4.60 12.01 -15.60
C THR A 238 6.08 11.95 -15.97
N SER A 239 6.42 11.98 -17.27
CA SER A 239 7.83 12.01 -17.71
C SER A 239 8.62 13.22 -17.17
N ALA A 240 7.97 14.37 -16.97
CA ALA A 240 8.61 15.55 -16.41
C ALA A 240 8.80 15.44 -14.89
N VAL A 241 7.91 14.69 -14.21
CA VAL A 241 8.08 14.32 -12.81
C VAL A 241 9.25 13.36 -12.68
N ASP A 242 9.28 12.28 -13.46
CA ASP A 242 10.31 11.23 -13.43
C ASP A 242 11.71 11.81 -13.66
N ASN A 243 11.87 12.58 -14.73
CA ASN A 243 13.13 13.21 -15.14
C ASN A 243 13.48 14.49 -14.37
N LEU A 244 12.64 14.90 -13.40
CA LEU A 244 12.82 16.13 -12.61
C LEU A 244 13.05 17.38 -13.48
N GLU A 245 12.19 17.59 -14.48
CA GLU A 245 12.30 18.72 -15.41
C GLU A 245 11.85 20.03 -14.75
N ILE A 246 12.77 20.71 -14.07
CA ILE A 246 12.51 21.89 -13.20
C ILE A 246 11.68 22.98 -13.89
N GLU A 247 11.99 23.33 -15.14
CA GLU A 247 11.24 24.37 -15.88
C GLU A 247 9.76 23.99 -16.07
N LYS A 248 9.49 22.71 -16.38
CA LYS A 248 8.13 22.21 -16.52
C LYS A 248 7.41 22.16 -15.17
N ILE A 249 8.11 21.79 -14.10
CA ILE A 249 7.58 21.76 -12.73
C ILE A 249 7.15 23.17 -12.31
N GLU A 250 8.00 24.18 -12.52
CA GLU A 250 7.68 25.59 -12.21
C GLU A 250 6.48 26.12 -13.00
N LYS A 251 6.39 25.78 -14.30
CA LYS A 251 5.24 26.15 -15.13
C LYS A 251 3.95 25.46 -14.65
N ALA A 252 4.05 24.19 -14.27
CA ALA A 252 2.94 23.42 -13.73
C ALA A 252 2.49 23.98 -12.37
N ARG A 253 3.43 24.32 -11.48
CA ARG A 253 3.20 24.97 -10.18
C ARG A 253 2.36 26.23 -10.33
N LYS A 254 2.78 27.17 -11.18
CA LYS A 254 2.04 28.42 -11.46
C LYS A 254 0.61 28.14 -11.96
N SER A 255 0.47 27.12 -12.80
CA SER A 255 -0.82 26.75 -13.39
C SER A 255 -1.76 26.11 -12.37
N ALA A 256 -1.24 25.23 -11.50
CA ALA A 256 -1.96 24.58 -10.42
C ALA A 256 -2.44 25.59 -9.38
N ILE A 257 -1.55 26.45 -8.88
CA ILE A 257 -1.88 27.50 -7.89
C ILE A 257 -2.98 28.43 -8.44
N ARG A 258 -2.86 28.86 -9.69
CA ARG A 258 -3.88 29.73 -10.31
C ARG A 258 -5.26 29.05 -10.40
N PHE A 259 -5.30 27.73 -10.56
CA PHE A 259 -6.55 26.99 -10.55
C PHE A 259 -7.09 26.85 -9.12
N LEU A 260 -6.25 26.47 -8.16
CA LEU A 260 -6.65 26.21 -6.78
C LEU A 260 -7.05 27.48 -6.01
N LYS A 261 -6.58 28.67 -6.42
CA LYS A 261 -7.01 29.96 -5.85
C LYS A 261 -8.40 30.43 -6.28
N LYS A 262 -8.99 29.83 -7.33
CA LYS A 262 -10.33 30.16 -7.82
C LYS A 262 -11.35 29.25 -7.18
#